data_AF-A0A9E8MVP7-F1
#
_entry.id   AF-A0A9E8MVP7-F1
#
_cell.length_a   1.000
_cell.length_b   1.000
_cell.length_c   1.000
_cell.angle_alpha   90.00
_cell.angle_beta   90.00
_cell.angle_gamma   90.00
#
_symmetry.space_group_name_H-M   'P 1'
#
loop_
_entity.id
_entity.type
_entity.pdbx_description
1 polymer ?
#
loop_
_entity_poly.entity_id
_entity_poly.type
_entity_poly.pdbx_seq_one_letter_code
_entity_poly.pdbx_strand_id
1 'polypeptide(L)'
;MAEYIRSLVVISSIIIGVWAGVFILSFAWGLYKNNIDESVYKQLSHIQIHHPRFQDENDSKFTITNTNAVVNSLQADDRIASVSSRVIATGMVQSPTTASGVKIYGINPASEITQMRLKESLREGTYFNSGKDNEILIGEKLAEKT
;
A
#
# COMPACT_ATOMS: atom_id res chain seq x y z
N MET A 1 27.46 41.69 -32.98
CA MET A 1 26.58 40.49 -32.94
C MET A 1 27.19 39.31 -32.17
N ALA A 2 28.50 39.04 -32.22
CA ALA A 2 29.10 37.87 -31.57
C ALA A 2 29.08 37.88 -30.01
N GLU A 3 29.21 39.05 -29.37
CA GLU A 3 29.19 39.15 -27.89
C GLU A 3 27.84 38.79 -27.26
N TYR A 4 26.73 39.17 -27.92
CA TYR A 4 25.39 38.87 -27.44
C TYR A 4 25.10 37.36 -27.43
N ILE A 5 25.58 36.63 -28.43
CA ILE A 5 25.37 35.18 -28.54
C ILE A 5 26.10 34.43 -27.41
N ARG A 6 27.33 34.85 -27.07
CA ARG A 6 28.10 34.22 -25.99
C ARG A 6 27.46 34.42 -24.62
N SER A 7 26.97 35.63 -24.34
CA SER A 7 26.27 35.94 -23.09
C SER A 7 24.94 35.17 -22.99
N LEU A 8 24.18 35.09 -24.08
CA LEU A 8 22.91 34.36 -24.14
C LEU A 8 23.09 32.87 -23.81
N VAL A 9 24.13 32.22 -24.33
CA VAL A 9 24.43 30.80 -24.07
C VAL A 9 24.80 30.55 -22.61
N VAL A 10 25.53 31.47 -21.98
CA VAL A 10 25.89 31.34 -20.56
C VAL A 10 24.64 31.52 -19.68
N ILE A 11 23.83 32.53 -19.96
CA ILE A 11 22.61 32.82 -19.21
C ILE A 11 21.60 31.66 -19.35
N SER A 12 21.41 31.12 -20.55
CA SER A 12 20.50 29.98 -20.77
C SER A 12 20.98 28.71 -20.06
N SER A 13 22.29 28.47 -20.02
CA SER A 13 22.87 27.33 -19.30
C SER A 13 22.63 27.42 -17.79
N ILE A 14 22.75 28.62 -17.21
CA ILE A 14 22.45 28.86 -15.79
C ILE A 14 20.96 28.65 -15.52
N ILE A 15 20.08 29.18 -16.38
CA ILE A 15 18.62 29.02 -16.24
C ILE A 15 18.23 27.54 -16.27
N ILE A 16 18.73 26.78 -17.25
CA ILE A 16 18.43 25.35 -17.37
C ILE A 16 18.96 24.58 -16.17
N GLY A 17 20.18 24.88 -15.71
CA GLY A 17 20.78 24.21 -14.55
C GLY A 17 19.99 24.43 -13.26
N VAL A 18 19.61 25.69 -12.98
CA VAL A 18 18.80 26.03 -11.80
C VAL A 18 17.40 25.43 -11.91
N TRP A 19 16.77 25.52 -13.09
CA TRP A 19 15.44 24.93 -13.32
C TRP A 19 15.44 23.41 -13.13
N ALA A 20 16.42 22.71 -13.69
CA ALA A 20 16.55 21.26 -13.55
C ALA A 20 16.77 20.85 -12.08
N GLY A 21 17.57 21.61 -11.33
CA GLY A 21 17.80 21.37 -9.90
C GLY A 21 16.52 21.50 -9.08
N VAL A 22 15.77 22.59 -9.29
CA VAL A 22 14.48 22.82 -8.60
C VAL A 22 13.45 21.76 -9.00
N PHE A 23 13.41 21.37 -10.27
CA PHE A 23 12.52 20.32 -10.76
C PHE A 23 12.80 18.97 -10.11
N ILE A 24 14.07 18.52 -10.10
CA ILE A 24 14.46 17.24 -9.49
C ILE A 24 14.13 17.23 -7.99
N LEU A 25 14.43 18.33 -7.28
CA LEU A 25 14.12 18.44 -5.87
C LEU A 25 12.61 18.35 -5.62
N SER A 26 11.82 19.10 -6.37
CA SER A 26 10.35 19.10 -6.25
C SER A 26 9.75 17.73 -6.58
N PHE A 27 10.27 17.07 -7.60
CA PHE A 27 9.87 15.72 -7.99
C PHE A 27 10.21 14.70 -6.90
N ALA A 28 11.42 14.77 -6.34
CA ALA A 28 11.84 13.90 -5.23
C ALA A 28 10.95 14.11 -3.99
N TRP A 29 10.61 15.35 -3.66
CA TRP A 29 9.67 15.66 -2.57
C TRP A 29 8.26 15.11 -2.86
N GLY A 30 7.78 15.22 -4.10
CA GLY A 30 6.50 14.64 -4.51
C GLY A 30 6.47 13.12 -4.35
N LEU A 31 7.53 12.43 -4.80
CA LEU A 31 7.69 10.99 -4.61
C LEU A 31 7.76 10.61 -3.13
N TYR A 32 8.50 11.38 -2.33
CA TYR A 32 8.64 11.13 -0.90
C TYR A 32 7.31 11.27 -0.16
N LYS A 33 6.56 12.34 -0.44
CA LYS A 33 5.23 12.56 0.14
C LYS A 33 4.26 11.44 -0.26
N ASN A 34 4.24 11.05 -1.54
CA ASN A 34 3.37 9.98 -2.00
C ASN A 34 3.73 8.63 -1.34
N ASN A 35 5.02 8.33 -1.18
CA ASN A 35 5.47 7.11 -0.49
C ASN A 35 5.08 7.10 0.99
N ILE A 36 5.15 8.23 1.68
CA ILE A 36 4.72 8.35 3.08
C ILE A 36 3.21 8.12 3.18
N ASP A 37 2.41 8.82 2.38
CA ASP A 37 0.96 8.72 2.44
C ASP A 37 0.48 7.30 2.09
N GLU A 38 1.09 6.65 1.10
CA GLU A 38 0.80 5.25 0.76
C GLU A 38 1.26 4.28 1.86
N SER A 39 2.49 4.41 2.37
CA SER A 39 3.03 3.46 3.35
C SER A 39 2.34 3.54 4.72
N VAL A 40 2.09 4.76 5.20
CA VAL A 40 1.56 4.97 6.56
C VAL A 40 0.05 4.69 6.61
N TYR A 41 -0.73 5.16 5.63
CA TYR A 41 -2.19 5.01 5.69
C TYR A 41 -2.73 3.74 5.04
N LYS A 42 -2.02 3.16 4.06
CA LYS A 42 -2.51 1.97 3.33
C LYS A 42 -1.80 0.67 3.69
N GLN A 43 -0.61 0.71 4.30
CA GLN A 43 0.20 -0.51 4.48
C GLN A 43 0.54 -0.86 5.93
N LEU A 44 0.52 0.11 6.87
CA LEU A 44 0.98 -0.11 8.23
C LEU A 44 -0.15 0.13 9.26
N SER A 45 -0.78 -0.95 9.73
CA SER A 45 -1.16 -0.98 11.14
C SER A 45 0.13 -0.73 11.93
N HIS A 46 0.15 0.24 12.85
CA HIS A 46 1.38 0.78 13.47
C HIS A 46 2.36 -0.28 14.00
N ILE A 47 1.86 -1.46 14.34
CA ILE A 47 2.65 -2.61 14.76
C ILE A 47 2.14 -3.83 13.99
N GLN A 48 3.06 -4.61 13.42
CA GLN A 48 2.75 -5.90 12.81
C GLN A 48 3.53 -6.99 13.53
N ILE A 49 2.84 -8.06 13.91
CA ILE A 49 3.43 -9.23 14.53
C ILE A 49 3.39 -10.35 13.50
N HIS A 50 4.57 -10.88 13.16
CA HIS A 50 4.73 -11.98 12.22
C HIS A 50 5.50 -13.11 12.89
N HIS A 51 5.25 -14.34 12.45
CA HIS A 51 6.11 -15.45 12.84
C HIS A 51 7.54 -15.19 12.29
N PRO A 52 8.62 -15.43 13.06
CA PRO A 52 9.98 -15.06 12.65
C PRO A 52 10.40 -15.65 11.29
N ARG A 53 9.97 -16.89 10.98
CA ARG A 53 10.24 -17.53 9.68
C ARG A 53 9.34 -17.07 8.53
N PHE A 54 8.29 -16.27 8.81
CA PHE A 54 7.43 -15.73 7.76
C PHE A 54 8.18 -14.72 6.89
N GLN A 55 9.18 -14.01 7.45
CA GLN A 55 10.02 -13.08 6.69
C GLN A 55 10.92 -13.78 5.67
N ASP A 56 11.30 -15.03 5.91
CA ASP A 56 12.26 -15.77 5.08
C ASP A 56 11.57 -16.42 3.87
N GLU A 57 10.41 -17.05 4.07
CA GLU A 57 9.76 -17.87 3.03
C GLU A 57 8.43 -17.28 2.50
N ASN A 58 7.86 -16.26 3.17
CA ASN A 58 6.52 -15.70 2.84
C ASN A 58 5.42 -16.77 2.62
N ASP A 59 5.57 -17.95 3.23
CA ASP A 59 4.61 -19.05 3.11
C ASP A 59 3.49 -18.87 4.15
N SER A 60 2.23 -19.06 3.74
CA SER A 60 1.07 -18.91 4.63
C SER A 60 1.01 -20.00 5.71
N LYS A 61 1.88 -21.01 5.63
CA LYS A 61 2.07 -22.05 6.65
C LYS A 61 2.67 -21.51 7.95
N PHE A 62 3.37 -20.38 7.92
CA PHE A 62 3.96 -19.77 9.12
C PHE A 62 2.95 -18.91 9.87
N THR A 63 1.98 -19.58 10.49
CA THR A 63 0.94 -18.94 11.29
C THR A 63 1.40 -18.74 12.74
N ILE A 64 0.95 -17.66 13.36
CA ILE A 64 1.10 -17.47 14.80
C ILE A 64 0.23 -18.50 15.52
N THR A 65 0.82 -19.31 16.40
CA THR A 65 0.04 -20.25 17.20
C THR A 65 -0.84 -19.47 18.18
N ASN A 66 -2.13 -19.82 18.28
CA ASN A 66 -3.07 -19.24 19.23
C ASN A 66 -3.42 -17.74 18.99
N THR A 67 -3.55 -17.34 17.72
CA THR A 67 -3.86 -15.95 17.31
C THR A 67 -5.04 -15.33 18.07
N ASN A 68 -6.12 -16.09 18.31
CA ASN A 68 -7.31 -15.56 18.99
C ASN A 68 -7.00 -15.15 20.44
N ALA A 69 -6.19 -15.91 21.17
CA ALA A 69 -5.81 -15.56 22.54
C ALA A 69 -4.92 -14.30 22.59
N VAL A 70 -4.02 -14.16 21.61
CA VAL A 70 -3.16 -12.97 21.46
C VAL A 70 -3.99 -11.74 21.12
N VAL A 71 -4.91 -11.86 20.15
CA VAL A 71 -5.81 -10.76 19.76
C VAL A 71 -6.66 -10.32 20.94
N ASN A 72 -7.27 -11.26 21.68
CA ASN A 72 -8.08 -10.92 22.85
C ASN A 72 -7.27 -10.24 23.96
N SER A 73 -6.02 -10.68 24.19
CA SER A 73 -5.13 -10.08 25.18
C SER A 73 -4.73 -8.65 24.79
N LEU A 74 -4.52 -8.39 23.50
CA LEU A 74 -4.19 -7.07 22.98
C LEU A 74 -5.41 -6.14 22.91
N GLN A 75 -6.61 -6.67 22.64
CA GLN A 75 -7.85 -5.89 22.68
C GLN A 75 -8.25 -5.49 24.11
N ALA A 76 -7.80 -6.24 25.12
CA ALA A 76 -8.06 -5.94 26.53
C ALA A 76 -7.17 -4.80 27.10
N ASP A 77 -6.19 -4.31 26.34
CA ASP A 77 -5.33 -3.20 26.76
C ASP A 77 -5.90 -1.87 26.23
N ASP A 78 -6.32 -0.99 27.14
CA ASP A 78 -6.91 0.32 26.81
C ASP A 78 -5.98 1.25 26.01
N ARG A 79 -4.68 0.95 25.95
CA ARG A 79 -3.72 1.72 25.14
C ARG A 79 -3.79 1.37 23.66
N ILE A 80 -4.44 0.27 23.30
CA ILE A 80 -4.50 -0.26 21.94
C ILE A 80 -5.82 0.14 21.29
N ALA A 81 -5.76 1.09 20.35
CA ALA A 81 -6.95 1.62 19.69
C ALA A 81 -7.74 0.56 18.88
N SER A 82 -7.06 -0.42 18.29
CA SER A 82 -7.69 -1.55 17.62
C SER A 82 -6.67 -2.65 17.26
N VAL A 83 -7.17 -3.89 17.15
CA VAL A 83 -6.39 -5.07 16.71
C VAL A 83 -7.16 -5.78 15.61
N SER A 84 -6.47 -6.15 14.52
CA SER A 84 -7.04 -6.89 13.39
C SER A 84 -6.09 -8.01 13.01
N SER A 85 -6.64 -9.21 12.83
CA SER A 85 -5.91 -10.36 12.31
C SER A 85 -5.95 -10.35 10.80
N ARG A 86 -4.80 -10.55 10.16
CA ARG A 86 -4.70 -10.68 8.71
C ARG A 86 -3.95 -11.92 8.31
N VAL A 87 -4.33 -12.48 7.17
CA VAL A 87 -3.63 -13.59 6.51
C VAL A 87 -3.07 -13.05 5.21
N ILE A 88 -1.79 -13.27 4.97
CA ILE A 88 -1.13 -12.91 3.71
C ILE A 88 -0.79 -14.20 3.00
N ALA A 89 -1.30 -14.37 1.78
CA ALA A 89 -0.97 -15.47 0.91
C ALA A 89 -0.53 -14.92 -0.45
N THR A 90 0.38 -15.61 -1.12
CA THR A 90 0.75 -15.28 -2.50
C THR A 90 0.11 -16.31 -3.41
N GLY A 91 -0.49 -15.85 -4.51
CA GLY A 91 -1.19 -16.70 -5.47
C GLY A 91 -1.12 -16.14 -6.89
N MET A 92 -1.78 -16.83 -7.81
CA MET A 92 -1.94 -16.37 -9.19
C MET A 92 -3.42 -16.14 -9.46
N VAL A 93 -3.76 -14.95 -9.95
CA VAL A 93 -5.09 -14.67 -10.49
C VAL A 93 -4.99 -14.74 -12.00
N GLN A 94 -5.88 -15.52 -12.60
CA GLN A 94 -5.94 -15.73 -14.03
C GLN A 94 -7.33 -15.32 -14.54
N SER A 95 -7.34 -14.50 -15.59
CA SER A 95 -8.51 -14.25 -16.42
C SER A 95 -8.31 -14.83 -17.81
N PRO A 96 -9.34 -14.79 -18.67
CA PRO A 96 -9.20 -15.22 -20.06
C PRO A 96 -8.11 -14.50 -20.84
N THR A 97 -7.72 -13.29 -20.41
CA THR A 97 -6.78 -12.41 -21.12
C THR A 97 -5.39 -12.37 -20.46
N THR A 98 -5.30 -12.46 -19.13
CA THR A 98 -4.03 -12.26 -18.42
C THR A 98 -3.91 -13.16 -17.18
N ALA A 99 -2.70 -13.66 -16.90
CA ALA A 99 -2.34 -14.26 -15.61
C ALA A 99 -1.35 -13.34 -14.89
N SER A 100 -1.62 -13.00 -13.63
CA SER A 100 -0.76 -12.16 -12.80
C SER A 100 -0.56 -12.77 -11.42
N GLY A 101 0.67 -12.71 -10.92
CA GLY A 101 0.97 -13.02 -9.52
C GLY A 101 0.41 -11.93 -8.61
N VAL A 102 -0.38 -12.33 -7.61
CA VAL A 102 -1.03 -11.42 -6.68
C VAL A 102 -0.73 -11.78 -5.23
N LYS A 103 -0.76 -10.78 -4.36
CA LYS A 103 -0.83 -10.98 -2.91
C LYS A 103 -2.30 -10.92 -2.48
N ILE A 104 -2.74 -11.97 -1.83
CA ILE A 104 -4.09 -12.13 -1.30
C ILE A 104 -4.03 -11.78 0.18
N TYR A 105 -4.86 -10.83 0.58
CA TYR A 105 -5.02 -10.43 1.98
C TYR A 105 -6.36 -10.92 2.49
N GLY A 106 -6.33 -11.91 3.39
CA GLY A 106 -7.49 -12.30 4.18
C GLY A 106 -7.64 -11.34 5.34
N ILE A 107 -8.75 -10.60 5.38
CA ILE A 107 -9.01 -9.56 6.37
C ILE A 107 -10.30 -9.86 7.14
N ASN A 108 -10.43 -9.34 8.36
CA ASN A 108 -11.70 -9.32 9.09
C ASN A 108 -12.38 -7.96 8.88
N PRO A 109 -13.47 -7.86 8.09
CA PRO A 109 -14.09 -6.58 7.73
C PRO A 109 -14.47 -5.71 8.94
N ALA A 110 -14.97 -6.31 10.01
CA ALA A 110 -15.43 -5.56 11.19
C ALA A 110 -14.27 -4.89 11.94
N SER A 111 -13.13 -5.56 12.05
CA SER A 111 -11.92 -5.04 12.71
C SER A 111 -11.10 -4.12 11.80
N GLU A 112 -11.19 -4.33 10.48
CA GLU A 112 -10.42 -3.61 9.48
C GLU A 112 -10.97 -2.20 9.20
N ILE A 113 -12.30 -1.99 9.26
CA ILE A 113 -12.92 -0.67 9.02
C ILE A 113 -12.35 0.40 9.96
N THR A 114 -12.02 0.03 11.19
CA THR A 114 -11.46 0.96 12.18
C THR A 114 -9.97 1.23 11.97
N GLN A 115 -9.24 0.31 11.33
CA GLN A 115 -7.78 0.41 11.12
C GLN A 115 -7.39 0.98 9.77
N MET A 116 -8.12 0.59 8.73
CA MET A 116 -7.85 0.99 7.37
C MET A 116 -9.06 1.70 6.82
N ARG A 117 -8.80 2.88 6.25
CA ARG A 117 -9.76 3.67 5.48
C ARG A 117 -10.04 3.02 4.11
N LEU A 118 -10.09 1.69 4.05
CA LEU A 118 -10.32 0.92 2.83
C LEU A 118 -11.72 1.21 2.26
N LYS A 119 -12.70 1.42 3.15
CA LYS A 119 -14.05 1.85 2.78
C LYS A 119 -14.06 3.23 2.10
N GLU A 120 -13.22 4.16 2.56
CA GLU A 120 -13.12 5.50 1.96
C GLU A 120 -12.43 5.48 0.59
N SER A 121 -11.58 4.49 0.35
CA SER A 121 -10.89 4.29 -0.93
C SER A 121 -11.70 3.44 -1.93
N LEU A 122 -12.91 2.99 -1.59
CA LEU A 122 -13.75 2.20 -2.47
C LEU A 122 -14.38 3.09 -3.53
N ARG A 123 -14.02 2.88 -4.79
CA ARG A 123 -14.52 3.67 -5.92
C ARG A 123 -15.82 3.12 -6.51
N GLU A 124 -15.93 1.79 -6.61
CA GLU A 124 -17.10 1.08 -7.13
C GLU A 124 -17.37 -0.19 -6.32
N GLY A 125 -18.64 -0.57 -6.19
CA GLY A 125 -19.09 -1.78 -5.47
C GLY A 125 -19.48 -1.55 -4.01
N THR A 126 -19.60 -2.64 -3.26
CA THR A 126 -20.03 -2.65 -1.86
C THR A 126 -18.94 -3.28 -0.98
N TYR A 127 -18.61 -2.64 0.12
CA TYR A 127 -17.62 -3.17 1.08
C TYR A 127 -18.25 -4.27 1.93
N PHE A 128 -17.94 -5.55 1.66
CA PHE A 128 -18.18 -6.74 2.51
C PHE A 128 -19.45 -6.75 3.38
N ASN A 129 -20.57 -6.21 2.87
CA ASN A 129 -21.80 -5.99 3.65
C ASN A 129 -22.94 -6.89 3.17
N SER A 130 -22.68 -7.76 2.19
CA SER A 130 -23.76 -8.47 1.49
C SER A 130 -24.12 -9.80 2.12
N GLY A 131 -23.42 -10.23 3.19
CA GLY A 131 -23.63 -11.55 3.80
C GLY A 131 -23.41 -12.71 2.81
N LYS A 132 -22.70 -12.45 1.71
CA LYS A 132 -22.39 -13.45 0.69
C LYS A 132 -21.05 -14.07 1.02
N ASP A 133 -20.98 -15.39 0.86
CA ASP A 133 -19.72 -16.10 0.95
C ASP A 133 -18.84 -15.74 -0.26
N ASN A 134 -17.56 -15.44 -0.02
CA ASN A 134 -16.54 -15.15 -1.03
C ASN A 134 -16.63 -13.80 -1.76
N GLU A 135 -16.99 -12.73 -1.05
CA GLU A 135 -16.76 -11.37 -1.56
C GLU A 135 -15.24 -11.12 -1.69
N ILE A 136 -14.81 -10.46 -2.77
CA ILE A 136 -13.42 -10.07 -3.00
C ILE A 136 -13.36 -8.61 -3.39
N LEU A 137 -12.35 -7.90 -2.87
CA LEU A 137 -12.00 -6.56 -3.32
C LEU A 137 -10.73 -6.64 -4.15
N ILE A 138 -10.79 -6.06 -5.35
CA ILE A 138 -9.70 -6.04 -6.31
C ILE A 138 -9.34 -4.57 -6.55
N GLY A 139 -8.04 -4.26 -6.63
CA GLY A 139 -7.59 -2.92 -6.99
C GLY A 139 -7.91 -2.60 -8.45
N GLU A 140 -8.30 -1.35 -8.73
CA GLU A 140 -8.70 -0.87 -10.06
C GLU A 140 -7.71 -1.28 -11.17
N LYS A 141 -6.40 -1.08 -10.96
CA LYS A 141 -5.37 -1.46 -11.93
C LYS A 141 -5.30 -2.97 -12.23
N LEU A 142 -5.67 -3.81 -11.27
CA LEU A 142 -5.73 -5.25 -11.48
C LEU A 142 -7.03 -5.62 -12.19
N ALA A 143 -8.14 -4.99 -11.81
CA ALA A 143 -9.45 -5.17 -12.47
C ALA A 143 -9.43 -4.73 -13.94
N GLU A 144 -8.70 -3.67 -14.30
CA GLU A 144 -8.56 -3.26 -15.71
C GLU A 144 -7.72 -4.25 -16.55
N LYS A 145 -6.78 -4.96 -15.92
CA LYS A 145 -5.88 -5.91 -16.61
C LYS A 145 -6.44 -7.33 -16.72
N THR A 146 -7.44 -7.62 -15.91
CA THR A 146 -7.99 -8.97 -15.68
C THR A 146 -9.34 -9.04 -16.36
#